data_AF-A0A7C4MVG8-F1
#
_entry.id   AF-A0A7C4MVG8-F1
#
_cell.length_a   1.000
_cell.length_b   1.000
_cell.length_c   1.000
_cell.angle_alpha   90.00
_cell.angle_beta   90.00
_cell.angle_gamma   90.00
#
_symmetry.space_group_name_H-M   'P 1'
#
loop_
_entity.id
_entity.type
_entity.pdbx_description
1 polymer ?
#
loop_
_entity_poly.entity_id
_entity_poly.type
_entity_poly.pdbx_seq_one_letter_code
_entity_poly.pdbx_strand_id
1 'polypeptide(L)'
;MTPPADQAPDQWQPPGEPFLYLFVEDVDRAHADLAAKGLPYVGTGYAYSAGYDAPNVTANVNSSGTNANRSVGRVDVAFESVTNARVIQTQPQAAAYNNNNIRGANGGDSSDDLTVALFTAGTGSTGATAGWRDFRTNTQLPSGTLTNVRTVEALGGRLFGSTGSGTIGIYLLDPLGVNPASLYIGTGSGRSPYEFALFNDTTNPAVSEGFNVAYIADDSTNYRGIQKWTFDGSAWTQAYTLGEAGVAYRGLAGQLDPLTGLVTLFATTGETSGNRLVQVTDTGPSASFTTLATAPSGYIFRGAALAPVPEPGTLALLLGAAGAIGVLVFRRK
;
A
#
# COMPACT_ATOMS: atom_id res chain seq x y z
N MET A 1 -17.50 4.27 43.94
CA MET A 1 -17.81 5.19 42.84
C MET A 1 -16.85 4.86 41.72
N THR A 2 -17.32 4.03 40.79
CA THR A 2 -16.59 3.56 39.61
C THR A 2 -16.86 4.57 38.48
N PRO A 3 -15.88 4.95 37.65
CA PRO A 3 -16.14 5.83 36.51
C PRO A 3 -17.03 5.09 35.48
N PRO A 4 -17.84 5.81 34.70
CA PRO A 4 -18.62 5.20 33.63
C PRO A 4 -17.67 4.65 32.56
N ALA A 5 -17.99 3.46 32.04
CA ALA A 5 -17.39 2.97 30.82
C ALA A 5 -17.83 3.89 29.67
N ASP A 6 -16.87 4.49 28.97
CA ASP A 6 -17.11 5.20 27.71
C ASP A 6 -17.72 4.21 26.71
N GLN A 7 -19.04 4.28 26.55
CA GLN A 7 -19.71 3.64 25.43
C GLN A 7 -19.32 4.41 24.17
N ALA A 8 -18.83 3.68 23.16
CA ALA A 8 -18.63 4.21 21.82
C ALA A 8 -19.94 4.87 21.34
N PRO A 9 -19.90 6.08 20.74
CA PRO A 9 -21.11 6.73 20.27
C PRO A 9 -21.79 5.88 19.19
N ASP A 10 -23.10 5.63 19.39
CA ASP A 10 -24.02 4.78 18.62
C ASP A 10 -24.30 5.25 17.16
N GLN A 11 -23.33 5.81 16.43
CA GLN A 11 -23.54 6.27 15.04
C GLN A 11 -22.41 5.93 14.07
N TRP A 12 -21.73 4.79 14.26
CA TRP A 12 -20.93 4.21 13.19
C TRP A 12 -21.46 2.81 12.85
N GLN A 13 -22.28 2.76 11.80
CA GLN A 13 -22.50 1.52 11.07
C GLN A 13 -21.33 1.36 10.08
N PRO A 14 -20.79 0.15 9.92
CA PRO A 14 -19.75 -0.10 8.92
C PRO A 14 -20.26 0.36 7.54
N PRO A 15 -19.40 0.94 6.68
CA PRO A 15 -19.79 1.28 5.33
C PRO A 15 -20.26 0.01 4.63
N GLY A 16 -21.52 -0.02 4.19
CA GLY A 16 -22.04 -1.05 3.29
C GLY A 16 -21.50 -0.88 1.87
N GLU A 17 -20.17 -0.88 1.72
CA GLU A 17 -19.48 -0.66 0.45
C GLU A 17 -18.82 -1.94 -0.08
N PRO A 18 -18.85 -2.18 -1.41
CA PRO A 18 -18.15 -3.31 -2.02
C PRO A 18 -16.65 -3.02 -2.11
N PHE A 19 -15.88 -3.68 -1.24
CA PHE A 19 -14.42 -3.79 -1.40
C PHE A 19 -14.13 -5.06 -2.21
N LEU A 20 -13.60 -4.90 -3.43
CA LEU A 20 -13.18 -6.01 -4.27
C LEU A 20 -11.71 -6.33 -3.96
N TYR A 21 -11.48 -7.43 -3.27
CA TYR A 21 -10.14 -7.94 -2.96
C TYR A 21 -9.68 -8.89 -4.07
N LEU A 22 -8.42 -8.75 -4.47
CA LEU A 22 -7.77 -9.66 -5.42
C LEU A 22 -6.53 -10.24 -4.74
N PHE A 23 -6.38 -11.54 -4.94
CA PHE A 23 -5.38 -12.46 -4.40
C PHE A 23 -3.96 -11.99 -4.79
N VAL A 24 -2.87 -12.27 -4.05
CA VAL A 24 -1.91 -13.39 -4.23
C VAL A 24 -0.68 -13.24 -3.27
N GLU A 25 0.09 -14.33 -3.18
CA GLU A 25 1.24 -14.93 -2.44
C GLU A 25 2.60 -14.20 -2.23
N ASP A 26 2.67 -12.90 -1.94
CA ASP A 26 4.01 -12.26 -1.76
C ASP A 26 4.31 -11.81 -0.30
N VAL A 27 4.52 -12.80 0.57
CA VAL A 27 5.39 -12.69 1.76
C VAL A 27 6.69 -13.29 1.25
N ASP A 28 7.88 -12.68 1.21
CA ASP A 28 8.94 -13.28 0.35
C ASP A 28 10.17 -13.86 1.07
N ARG A 29 10.55 -13.34 2.26
CA ARG A 29 11.76 -13.87 2.96
C ARG A 29 11.46 -14.86 4.07
N ALA A 30 10.47 -14.56 4.91
CA ALA A 30 9.99 -15.51 5.91
C ALA A 30 9.23 -16.68 5.25
N HIS A 31 8.59 -16.41 4.12
CA HIS A 31 7.86 -17.37 3.29
C HIS A 31 8.76 -18.34 2.54
N ALA A 32 9.84 -17.90 1.90
CA ALA A 32 10.77 -18.84 1.27
C ALA A 32 11.32 -19.89 2.26
N ASP A 33 11.55 -19.48 3.52
CA ASP A 33 12.02 -20.37 4.59
C ASP A 33 10.90 -21.23 5.21
N LEU A 34 9.65 -20.76 5.21
CA LEU A 34 8.46 -21.50 5.70
C LEU A 34 7.89 -22.47 4.64
N ALA A 35 7.87 -22.05 3.37
CA ALA A 35 7.48 -22.82 2.20
C ALA A 35 8.47 -23.98 1.96
N ALA A 36 9.78 -23.74 2.11
CA ALA A 36 10.80 -24.79 2.07
C ALA A 36 10.62 -25.85 3.19
N LYS A 37 9.88 -25.51 4.27
CA LYS A 37 9.58 -26.40 5.40
C LYS A 37 8.17 -26.99 5.36
N GLY A 38 7.37 -26.71 4.32
CA GLY A 38 6.01 -27.21 4.17
C GLY A 38 5.03 -26.72 5.24
N LEU A 39 5.30 -25.55 5.84
CA LEU A 39 4.45 -24.95 6.88
C LEU A 39 3.55 -23.88 6.24
N PRO A 40 2.20 -23.95 6.41
CA PRO A 40 1.29 -22.98 5.82
C PRO A 40 1.45 -21.61 6.49
N TYR A 41 1.44 -20.53 5.71
CA TYR A 41 1.20 -19.19 6.23
C TYR A 41 -0.29 -19.04 6.55
N VAL A 42 -0.63 -19.03 7.84
CA VAL A 42 -1.98 -18.76 8.37
C VAL A 42 -1.96 -17.43 9.13
N GLY A 43 -1.37 -16.41 8.51
CA GLY A 43 -1.22 -15.08 9.11
C GLY A 43 -2.36 -14.14 8.73
N THR A 44 -2.63 -13.19 9.62
CA THR A 44 -3.44 -12.00 9.32
C THR A 44 -2.47 -10.90 8.92
N GLY A 45 -2.62 -10.37 7.70
CA GLY A 45 -1.97 -9.15 7.29
C GLY A 45 -2.78 -7.92 7.68
N TYR A 46 -2.23 -6.74 7.46
CA TYR A 46 -2.88 -5.48 7.84
C TYR A 46 -2.78 -4.46 6.73
N ALA A 47 -3.91 -3.85 6.38
CA ALA A 47 -3.95 -2.73 5.47
C ALA A 47 -4.23 -1.43 6.24
N TYR A 48 -3.47 -0.39 5.92
CA TYR A 48 -3.53 0.91 6.56
C TYR A 48 -4.09 1.95 5.60
N SER A 49 -4.84 2.91 6.13
CA SER A 49 -5.41 3.99 5.34
C SER A 49 -5.29 5.32 6.07
N ALA A 50 -4.71 6.31 5.39
CA ALA A 50 -4.68 7.69 5.86
C ALA A 50 -6.03 8.38 5.61
N GLY A 51 -6.52 9.10 6.61
CA GLY A 51 -7.81 9.78 6.53
C GLY A 51 -7.95 10.91 7.53
N TYR A 52 -9.20 11.30 7.76
CA TYR A 52 -9.57 12.44 8.59
C TYR A 52 -10.60 12.01 9.62
N ASP A 53 -10.48 12.55 10.82
CA ASP A 53 -11.47 12.40 11.88
C ASP A 53 -12.67 13.32 11.63
N ALA A 54 -13.51 12.91 10.68
CA ALA A 54 -14.69 13.65 10.26
C ALA A 54 -15.84 12.70 9.94
N PRO A 55 -17.10 13.17 10.00
CA PRO A 55 -18.23 12.41 9.49
C PRO A 55 -18.01 11.95 8.05
N ASN A 56 -18.54 10.77 7.71
CA ASN A 56 -18.49 10.26 6.34
C ASN A 56 -19.04 11.31 5.36
N VAL A 57 -18.51 11.32 4.14
CA VAL A 57 -18.84 12.26 3.05
C VAL A 57 -18.63 13.76 3.35
N THR A 58 -17.88 14.10 4.40
CA THR A 58 -17.49 15.50 4.65
C THR A 58 -16.61 16.03 3.52
N ALA A 59 -17.12 17.02 2.78
CA ALA A 59 -16.38 17.71 1.74
C ALA A 59 -15.36 18.69 2.35
N ASN A 60 -14.24 18.93 1.65
CA ASN A 60 -13.24 19.95 2.00
C ASN A 60 -12.72 19.86 3.46
N VAL A 61 -12.58 18.63 3.96
CA VAL A 61 -12.19 18.26 5.33
C VAL A 61 -10.81 18.77 5.77
N ASN A 62 -10.00 19.26 4.82
CA ASN A 62 -8.66 19.79 5.03
C ASN A 62 -8.58 21.33 4.84
N SER A 63 -9.73 22.02 4.78
CA SER A 63 -9.83 23.47 4.62
C SER A 63 -10.05 24.20 5.95
N SER A 64 -9.73 25.49 6.01
CA SER A 64 -9.76 26.31 7.22
C SER A 64 -11.10 26.37 7.97
N GLY A 65 -12.22 26.02 7.32
CA GLY A 65 -13.55 25.98 7.94
C GLY A 65 -13.97 24.64 8.53
N THR A 66 -13.24 23.55 8.26
CA THR A 66 -13.64 22.17 8.64
C THR A 66 -12.42 21.26 8.85
N ASN A 67 -11.30 21.81 9.33
CA ASN A 67 -10.06 21.07 9.51
C ASN A 67 -10.19 19.97 10.58
N ALA A 68 -10.44 18.75 10.12
CA ALA A 68 -10.50 17.57 10.95
C ALA A 68 -9.10 17.11 11.39
N ASN A 69 -8.99 16.41 12.50
CA ASN A 69 -7.74 15.75 12.86
C ASN A 69 -7.35 14.70 11.82
N ARG A 70 -6.07 14.33 11.78
CA ARG A 70 -5.54 13.38 10.80
C ARG A 70 -5.56 12.03 11.48
N SER A 71 -6.04 11.02 10.79
CA SER A 71 -6.23 9.70 11.38
C SER A 71 -5.66 8.63 10.48
N VAL A 72 -5.23 7.53 11.10
CA VAL A 72 -4.92 6.30 10.38
C VAL A 72 -5.90 5.22 10.81
N GLY A 73 -6.59 4.67 9.82
CA GLY A 73 -7.40 3.47 9.95
C GLY A 73 -6.59 2.23 9.63
N ARG A 74 -7.02 1.10 10.19
CA ARG A 74 -6.47 -0.22 9.94
C ARG A 74 -7.62 -1.21 9.72
N VAL A 75 -7.39 -2.17 8.85
CA VAL A 75 -8.22 -3.36 8.70
C VAL A 75 -7.36 -4.61 8.83
N ASP A 76 -7.92 -5.65 9.40
CA ASP A 76 -7.29 -6.96 9.51
C ASP A 76 -7.64 -7.75 8.25
N VAL A 77 -6.63 -8.24 7.53
CA VAL A 77 -6.76 -8.89 6.23
C VAL A 77 -6.27 -10.33 6.33
N ALA A 78 -7.21 -11.27 6.22
CA ALA A 78 -6.92 -12.68 6.01
C ALA A 78 -7.30 -13.08 4.58
N PHE A 79 -6.92 -14.29 4.18
CA PHE A 79 -7.10 -14.79 2.81
C PHE A 79 -8.50 -14.55 2.21
N GLU A 80 -9.56 -14.79 2.97
CA GLU A 80 -10.95 -14.68 2.51
C GLU A 80 -11.78 -13.63 3.27
N SER A 81 -11.14 -12.85 4.14
CA SER A 81 -11.90 -11.94 4.99
C SER A 81 -11.13 -10.68 5.34
N VAL A 82 -11.87 -9.59 5.38
CA VAL A 82 -11.41 -8.35 5.98
C VAL A 82 -12.32 -8.02 7.13
N THR A 83 -11.72 -7.79 8.30
CA THR A 83 -12.44 -7.60 9.55
C THR A 83 -11.82 -6.47 10.36
N ASN A 84 -12.46 -6.13 11.48
CA ASN A 84 -11.89 -5.28 12.52
C ASN A 84 -11.40 -3.90 12.02
N ALA A 85 -12.16 -3.31 11.09
CA ALA A 85 -11.92 -1.97 10.60
C ALA A 85 -12.06 -0.95 11.73
N ARG A 86 -10.99 -0.22 12.04
CA ARG A 86 -10.96 0.75 13.15
C ARG A 86 -9.92 1.84 12.94
N VAL A 87 -10.11 2.97 13.62
CA VAL A 87 -9.08 4.02 13.73
C VAL A 87 -8.10 3.63 14.83
N ILE A 88 -6.80 3.64 14.53
CA ILE A 88 -5.75 3.22 15.46
C ILE A 88 -4.92 4.38 15.99
N GLN A 89 -4.92 5.52 15.30
CA GLN A 89 -4.20 6.71 15.72
C GLN A 89 -4.82 7.97 15.12
N THR A 90 -4.88 9.03 15.91
CA THR A 90 -5.34 10.35 15.48
C THR A 90 -4.39 11.43 16.01
N GLN A 91 -3.95 12.33 15.14
CA GLN A 91 -3.09 13.46 15.48
C GLN A 91 -3.80 14.80 15.23
N PRO A 92 -3.60 15.81 16.10
CA PRO A 92 -4.19 17.12 15.92
C PRO A 92 -3.82 17.74 14.57
N GLN A 93 -4.81 18.29 13.89
CA GLN A 93 -4.64 18.92 12.58
C GLN A 93 -3.51 19.95 12.56
N ALA A 94 -3.35 20.70 13.65
CA ALA A 94 -2.38 21.78 13.73
C ALA A 94 -0.94 21.28 13.70
N ALA A 95 -0.70 20.05 14.16
CA ALA A 95 0.63 19.44 14.32
C ALA A 95 0.96 18.44 13.21
N ALA A 96 -0.03 17.78 12.62
CA ALA A 96 0.16 16.83 11.53
C ALA A 96 -0.48 17.37 10.25
N TYR A 97 0.31 17.66 9.21
CA TYR A 97 -0.20 18.05 7.89
C TYR A 97 -1.08 19.30 7.94
N ASN A 98 -0.68 20.31 8.72
CA ASN A 98 -1.45 21.52 9.04
C ASN A 98 -2.13 22.15 7.80
N ASN A 99 -3.44 22.41 7.92
CA ASN A 99 -4.29 23.00 6.87
C ASN A 99 -4.18 22.30 5.49
N ASN A 100 -3.80 21.03 5.46
CA ASN A 100 -3.53 20.32 4.22
C ASN A 100 -3.64 18.78 4.39
N ASN A 101 -3.24 18.03 3.37
CA ASN A 101 -3.58 16.61 3.25
C ASN A 101 -2.60 15.65 3.90
N ILE A 102 -3.12 14.74 4.71
CA ILE A 102 -2.55 13.38 4.85
C ILE A 102 -2.95 12.55 3.61
N ARG A 103 -2.06 11.68 3.12
CA ARG A 103 -2.21 11.00 1.83
C ARG A 103 -1.94 9.50 1.86
N GLY A 104 -0.88 9.07 2.53
CA GLY A 104 -0.51 7.65 2.63
C GLY A 104 -0.23 7.23 4.07
N ALA A 105 -0.43 5.96 4.37
CA ALA A 105 -0.13 5.37 5.67
C ALA A 105 0.32 3.92 5.49
N ASN A 106 1.32 3.52 6.26
CA ASN A 106 1.80 2.14 6.32
C ASN A 106 2.19 1.84 7.78
N GLY A 107 2.01 0.60 8.21
CA GLY A 107 2.32 0.17 9.57
C GLY A 107 2.93 -1.22 9.64
N GLY A 108 3.46 -1.56 10.81
CA GLY A 108 4.11 -2.84 11.06
C GLY A 108 3.13 -4.00 11.23
N ASP A 109 3.66 -5.23 11.19
CA ASP A 109 2.89 -6.47 11.28
C ASP A 109 2.58 -6.90 12.74
N SER A 110 2.07 -5.97 13.56
CA SER A 110 1.73 -6.22 14.97
C SER A 110 0.25 -6.04 15.22
N SER A 111 -0.43 -7.05 15.75
CA SER A 111 -1.86 -6.95 16.14
C SER A 111 -2.13 -5.91 17.24
N ASP A 112 -1.10 -5.49 17.98
CA ASP A 112 -1.20 -4.47 19.03
C ASP A 112 -1.03 -3.06 18.45
N ASP A 113 -2.13 -2.30 18.43
CA ASP A 113 -2.16 -0.93 17.93
C ASP A 113 -1.30 0.06 18.73
N LEU A 114 -0.99 -0.24 20.00
CA LEU A 114 -0.20 0.66 20.84
C LEU A 114 1.29 0.62 20.51
N THR A 115 1.77 -0.51 20.00
CA THR A 115 3.20 -0.75 19.73
C THR A 115 3.54 -0.80 18.25
N VAL A 116 2.54 -0.98 17.38
CA VAL A 116 2.74 -1.07 15.93
C VAL A 116 3.45 0.16 15.39
N ALA A 117 4.54 -0.03 14.64
CA ALA A 117 5.15 1.07 13.90
C ALA A 117 4.10 1.66 12.96
N LEU A 118 4.05 2.99 12.86
CA LEU A 118 3.02 3.66 12.07
C LEU A 118 3.62 4.87 11.38
N PHE A 119 3.69 4.83 10.06
CA PHE A 119 4.24 5.89 9.24
C PHE A 119 3.16 6.50 8.36
N THR A 120 3.27 7.80 8.13
CA THR A 120 2.36 8.52 7.24
C THR A 120 3.13 9.41 6.27
N ALA A 121 2.46 9.75 5.18
CA ALA A 121 2.91 10.67 4.17
C ALA A 121 1.85 11.75 3.94
N GLY A 122 2.29 12.97 3.67
CA GLY A 122 1.37 14.05 3.33
C GLY A 122 2.06 15.40 3.14
N THR A 123 1.22 16.40 2.96
CA THR A 123 1.63 17.80 2.82
C THR A 123 1.09 18.63 3.96
N GLY A 124 1.81 19.70 4.30
CA GLY A 124 1.43 20.68 5.31
C GLY A 124 1.55 22.09 4.75
N SER A 125 1.03 23.08 5.48
CA SER A 125 1.22 24.50 5.18
C SER A 125 2.68 24.94 5.29
N THR A 126 3.50 24.19 6.02
CA THR A 126 4.94 24.42 6.19
C THR A 126 5.72 23.11 6.10
N GLY A 127 7.02 23.18 5.82
CA GLY A 127 7.89 21.99 5.81
C GLY A 127 7.87 21.21 7.14
N ALA A 128 7.80 21.92 8.27
CA ALA A 128 7.79 21.33 9.62
C ALA A 128 6.51 20.53 9.93
N THR A 129 5.43 20.74 9.17
CA THR A 129 4.15 20.02 9.32
C THR A 129 3.88 19.06 8.15
N ALA A 130 4.76 19.00 7.16
CA ALA A 130 4.64 18.13 5.99
C ALA A 130 5.57 16.90 6.10
N GLY A 131 5.77 16.19 4.99
CA GLY A 131 6.80 15.17 4.86
C GLY A 131 6.33 13.76 5.23
N TRP A 132 7.29 12.85 5.41
CA TRP A 132 7.05 11.56 6.04
C TRP A 132 7.14 11.68 7.55
N ARG A 133 6.31 10.92 8.28
CA ARG A 133 6.24 11.02 9.75
C ARG A 133 6.12 9.65 10.40
N ASP A 134 6.79 9.47 11.54
CA ASP A 134 6.33 8.50 12.54
C ASP A 134 5.07 9.09 13.19
N PHE A 135 3.93 8.49 12.89
CA PHE A 135 2.64 9.02 13.27
C PHE A 135 2.25 8.70 14.71
N ARG A 136 2.95 7.78 15.38
CA ARG A 136 2.72 7.50 16.81
C ARG A 136 3.11 8.69 17.67
N THR A 137 4.25 9.29 17.35
CA THR A 137 4.80 10.47 18.03
C THR A 137 4.57 11.76 17.25
N ASN A 138 4.03 11.66 16.04
CA ASN A 138 3.90 12.73 15.05
C ASN A 138 5.24 13.43 14.74
N THR A 139 6.33 12.68 14.79
CA THR A 139 7.68 13.18 14.51
C THR A 139 7.94 13.11 13.01
N GLN A 140 8.39 14.21 12.42
CA GLN A 140 8.80 14.23 11.02
C GLN A 140 10.09 13.42 10.85
N LEU A 141 10.08 12.46 9.93
CA LEU A 141 11.30 11.79 9.51
C LEU A 141 12.20 12.80 8.78
N PRO A 142 13.54 12.74 8.92
CA PRO A 142 14.47 13.71 8.34
C PRO A 142 14.35 13.84 6.81
N SER A 143 13.44 14.71 6.36
CA SER A 143 13.02 14.86 4.95
C SER A 143 13.14 16.31 4.48
N GLY A 144 13.80 17.16 5.27
CA GLY A 144 14.01 18.57 4.98
C GLY A 144 12.70 19.32 4.79
N THR A 145 12.61 20.07 3.70
CA THR A 145 11.46 20.92 3.36
C THR A 145 10.49 20.28 2.36
N LEU A 146 10.57 18.96 2.14
CA LEU A 146 9.66 18.25 1.25
C LEU A 146 8.22 18.38 1.75
N THR A 147 7.39 19.05 0.97
CA THR A 147 5.97 19.26 1.29
C THR A 147 5.05 18.35 0.48
N ASN A 148 5.33 18.09 -0.79
CA ASN A 148 4.43 17.34 -1.67
C ASN A 148 4.68 15.82 -1.65
N VAL A 149 4.79 15.26 -0.46
CA VAL A 149 4.99 13.82 -0.25
C VAL A 149 3.65 13.09 -0.48
N ARG A 150 3.67 11.91 -1.12
CA ARG A 150 2.46 11.19 -1.57
C ARG A 150 2.18 9.93 -0.78
N THR A 151 3.14 9.01 -0.71
CA THR A 151 2.97 7.73 -0.03
C THR A 151 4.18 7.36 0.85
N VAL A 152 4.00 6.32 1.66
CA VAL A 152 5.02 5.67 2.48
C VAL A 152 4.77 4.18 2.49
N GLU A 153 5.80 3.37 2.22
CA GLU A 153 5.67 1.91 2.11
C GLU A 153 6.82 1.19 2.80
N ALA A 154 6.50 0.13 3.55
CA ALA A 154 7.48 -0.78 4.13
C ALA A 154 7.68 -1.99 3.22
N LEU A 155 8.84 -2.08 2.56
CA LEU A 155 9.13 -3.11 1.55
C LEU A 155 10.49 -3.73 1.83
N GLY A 156 10.56 -5.07 1.87
CA GLY A 156 11.83 -5.80 2.06
C GLY A 156 12.58 -5.43 3.36
N GLY A 157 11.85 -5.08 4.42
CA GLY A 157 12.41 -4.66 5.71
C GLY A 157 12.96 -3.22 5.73
N ARG A 158 12.66 -2.41 4.71
CA ARG A 158 13.08 -1.01 4.60
C ARG A 158 11.86 -0.11 4.41
N LEU A 159 12.00 1.17 4.73
CA LEU A 159 10.94 2.16 4.58
C LEU A 159 11.22 3.04 3.37
N PHE A 160 10.22 3.23 2.52
CA PHE A 160 10.29 4.05 1.33
C PHE A 160 9.16 5.06 1.28
N GLY A 161 9.26 6.04 0.40
CA GLY A 161 8.14 6.91 0.10
C GLY A 161 8.35 7.73 -1.15
N SER A 162 7.27 8.30 -1.69
CA SER A 162 7.31 9.09 -2.93
C SER A 162 7.03 10.56 -2.69
N THR A 163 7.64 11.43 -3.50
CA THR A 163 7.45 12.89 -3.44
C THR A 163 7.36 13.50 -4.83
N GLY A 164 6.40 14.43 -4.99
CA GLY A 164 6.30 15.32 -6.14
C GLY A 164 6.91 16.71 -5.87
N SER A 165 7.85 16.83 -4.92
CA SER A 165 8.56 18.07 -4.57
C SER A 165 10.04 17.81 -4.35
N GLY A 166 10.85 18.87 -4.40
CA GLY A 166 12.31 18.74 -4.38
C GLY A 166 12.79 17.97 -5.60
N THR A 167 13.77 17.09 -5.42
CA THR A 167 14.07 16.07 -6.43
C THR A 167 12.94 15.05 -6.43
N ILE A 168 12.20 14.98 -7.54
CA ILE A 168 10.99 14.16 -7.64
C ILE A 168 11.36 12.68 -7.77
N GLY A 169 10.70 11.82 -7.00
CA GLY A 169 10.95 10.39 -7.07
C GLY A 169 10.60 9.59 -5.81
N ILE A 170 11.21 8.41 -5.73
CA ILE A 170 11.10 7.48 -4.60
C ILE A 170 12.34 7.65 -3.72
N TYR A 171 12.13 7.70 -2.42
CA TYR A 171 13.14 7.90 -1.40
C TYR A 171 13.20 6.70 -0.47
N LEU A 172 14.42 6.36 -0.06
CA LEU A 172 14.66 5.52 1.10
C LEU A 172 14.61 6.38 2.36
N LEU A 173 13.87 5.90 3.35
CA LEU A 173 13.62 6.58 4.61
C LEU A 173 14.28 5.81 5.76
N ASP A 174 14.72 6.54 6.78
CA ASP A 174 15.16 5.96 8.04
C ASP A 174 13.99 5.93 9.02
N PRO A 175 13.44 4.74 9.35
CA PRO A 175 12.33 4.63 10.30
C PRO A 175 12.71 5.03 11.72
N LEU A 176 14.00 5.10 12.06
CA LEU A 176 14.48 5.59 13.35
C LEU A 176 14.58 7.13 13.41
N GLY A 177 14.44 7.80 12.25
CA GLY A 177 14.48 9.25 12.16
C GLY A 177 15.86 9.87 12.44
N VAL A 178 16.95 9.10 12.28
CA VAL A 178 18.32 9.58 12.54
C VAL A 178 18.96 10.10 11.26
N ASN A 179 18.82 9.37 10.16
CA ASN A 179 19.46 9.65 8.88
C ASN A 179 18.53 10.41 7.93
N PRO A 180 19.07 11.33 7.10
CA PRO A 180 18.30 12.01 6.07
C PRO A 180 17.74 11.04 5.03
N ALA A 181 16.52 11.32 4.57
CA ALA A 181 15.93 10.63 3.43
C ALA A 181 16.85 10.74 2.22
N SER A 182 17.09 9.61 1.55
CA SER A 182 18.00 9.52 0.39
C SER A 182 17.22 9.14 -0.86
N LEU A 183 17.56 9.77 -1.98
CA LEU A 183 16.91 9.47 -3.26
C LEU A 183 17.24 8.02 -3.66
N TYR A 184 16.20 7.23 -3.89
CA TYR A 184 16.34 5.84 -4.33
C TYR A 184 16.12 5.74 -5.85
N ILE A 185 15.05 6.36 -6.36
CA ILE A 185 14.76 6.44 -7.80
C ILE A 185 14.37 7.88 -8.13
N GLY A 186 15.14 8.56 -8.98
CA GLY A 186 14.78 9.88 -9.50
C GLY A 186 13.93 9.75 -10.76
N THR A 187 12.66 10.18 -10.70
CA THR A 187 11.75 10.03 -11.86
C THR A 187 11.86 11.19 -12.86
N GLY A 188 12.51 12.29 -12.45
CA GLY A 188 12.75 13.46 -13.29
C GLY A 188 11.72 14.59 -13.08
N SER A 189 11.99 15.75 -13.68
CA SER A 189 11.16 16.95 -13.51
C SER A 189 9.79 16.81 -14.18
N GLY A 190 8.75 17.39 -13.57
CA GLY A 190 7.39 17.42 -14.12
C GLY A 190 6.61 16.11 -13.94
N ARG A 191 7.18 15.14 -13.23
CA ARG A 191 6.51 13.90 -12.81
C ARG A 191 5.67 14.12 -11.56
N SER A 192 4.74 13.21 -11.31
CA SER A 192 3.92 13.19 -10.10
C SER A 192 3.82 11.75 -9.60
N PRO A 193 4.91 11.20 -9.06
CA PRO A 193 4.94 9.82 -8.59
C PRO A 193 4.05 9.69 -7.34
N TYR A 194 3.11 8.75 -7.40
CA TYR A 194 2.22 8.37 -6.32
C TYR A 194 2.66 7.01 -5.74
N GLU A 195 1.80 5.99 -5.76
CA GLU A 195 2.10 4.68 -5.22
C GLU A 195 3.10 3.91 -6.08
N PHE A 196 3.86 3.02 -5.46
CA PHE A 196 4.89 2.27 -6.15
C PHE A 196 5.01 0.83 -5.62
N ALA A 197 5.49 -0.06 -6.47
CA ALA A 197 5.82 -1.44 -6.12
C ALA A 197 7.27 -1.73 -6.51
N LEU A 198 8.00 -2.42 -5.64
CA LEU A 198 9.41 -2.77 -5.84
C LEU A 198 9.56 -4.29 -5.79
N PHE A 199 10.27 -4.85 -6.76
CA PHE A 199 10.50 -6.29 -6.88
C PHE A 199 11.98 -6.58 -7.03
N ASN A 200 12.39 -7.74 -6.50
CA ASN A 200 13.68 -8.34 -6.82
C ASN A 200 13.44 -9.43 -7.86
N ASP A 201 13.58 -9.07 -9.13
CA ASP A 201 13.63 -10.02 -10.22
C ASP A 201 14.95 -10.77 -10.17
N THR A 202 14.91 -12.00 -9.64
CA THR A 202 16.08 -12.87 -9.49
C THR A 202 16.64 -13.37 -10.82
N THR A 203 15.93 -13.13 -11.93
CA THR A 203 16.41 -13.46 -13.27
C THR A 203 17.28 -12.35 -13.87
N ASN A 204 17.32 -11.15 -13.27
CA ASN A 204 18.19 -10.07 -13.68
C ASN A 204 19.63 -10.31 -13.15
N PRO A 205 20.60 -10.63 -14.01
CA PRO A 205 21.95 -11.00 -13.58
C PRO A 205 22.79 -9.82 -13.07
N ALA A 206 22.33 -8.58 -13.26
CA ALA A 206 23.08 -7.38 -12.89
C ALA A 206 23.03 -7.05 -11.39
N VAL A 207 22.12 -7.69 -10.63
CA VAL A 207 21.87 -7.37 -9.23
C VAL A 207 21.72 -8.67 -8.45
N SER A 208 22.68 -8.96 -7.57
CA SER A 208 22.63 -10.19 -6.76
C SER A 208 21.68 -10.08 -5.56
N GLU A 209 21.41 -8.87 -5.07
CA GLU A 209 20.52 -8.61 -3.92
C GLU A 209 19.86 -7.22 -4.02
N GLY A 210 18.59 -7.14 -3.57
CA GLY A 210 17.83 -5.89 -3.48
C GLY A 210 16.83 -5.70 -4.62
N PHE A 211 16.04 -4.63 -4.56
CA PHE A 211 15.06 -4.35 -5.61
C PHE A 211 15.75 -3.88 -6.89
N ASN A 212 15.30 -4.43 -8.02
CA ASN A 212 15.86 -4.16 -9.34
C ASN A 212 14.79 -3.91 -10.42
N VAL A 213 13.52 -4.08 -10.08
CA VAL A 213 12.37 -3.66 -10.88
C VAL A 213 11.46 -2.80 -10.01
N ALA A 214 10.98 -1.69 -10.56
CA ALA A 214 10.03 -0.83 -9.89
C ALA A 214 8.89 -0.44 -10.84
N TYR A 215 7.68 -0.35 -10.29
CA TYR A 215 6.51 0.22 -10.95
C TYR A 215 6.05 1.42 -10.17
N ILE A 216 5.84 2.55 -10.83
CA ILE A 216 5.50 3.82 -10.18
C ILE A 216 4.27 4.40 -10.87
N ALA A 217 3.17 4.55 -10.13
CA ALA A 217 1.99 5.24 -10.61
C ALA A 217 2.26 6.75 -10.72
N ASP A 218 1.86 7.36 -11.83
CA ASP A 218 2.06 8.78 -12.09
C ASP A 218 0.74 9.40 -12.58
N ASP A 219 0.38 10.55 -12.00
CA ASP A 219 -0.83 11.31 -12.36
C ASP A 219 -0.54 12.65 -13.05
N SER A 220 0.71 12.90 -13.44
CA SER A 220 1.11 14.11 -14.15
C SER A 220 0.54 14.15 -15.56
N THR A 221 0.31 15.36 -16.06
CA THR A 221 -0.35 15.55 -17.36
C THR A 221 0.37 14.85 -18.52
N ASN A 222 1.71 14.87 -18.51
CA ASN A 222 2.54 14.44 -19.65
C ASN A 222 3.17 13.06 -19.46
N TYR A 223 3.20 12.51 -18.24
CA TYR A 223 3.88 11.25 -17.94
C TYR A 223 2.99 10.25 -17.19
N ARG A 224 1.67 10.51 -17.18
CA ARG A 224 0.67 9.64 -16.57
C ARG A 224 0.77 8.21 -17.06
N GLY A 225 0.45 7.29 -16.17
CA GLY A 225 0.56 5.86 -16.39
C GLY A 225 1.21 5.18 -15.20
N ILE A 226 1.58 3.92 -15.38
CA ILE A 226 2.42 3.16 -14.46
C ILE A 226 3.78 2.98 -15.14
N GLN A 227 4.79 3.66 -14.63
CA GLN A 227 6.14 3.65 -15.18
C GLN A 227 6.89 2.43 -14.68
N LYS A 228 7.43 1.61 -15.60
CA LYS A 228 8.36 0.54 -15.26
C LYS A 228 9.79 1.08 -15.28
N TRP A 229 10.51 0.81 -14.21
CA TRP A 229 11.92 1.14 -14.05
C TRP A 229 12.73 -0.12 -13.77
N THR A 230 13.95 -0.14 -14.29
CA THR A 230 14.90 -1.25 -14.12
C THR A 230 16.22 -0.73 -13.60
N PHE A 231 16.82 -1.48 -12.67
CA PHE A 231 18.15 -1.21 -12.14
C PHE A 231 19.18 -2.12 -12.83
N ASP A 232 20.24 -1.52 -13.35
CA ASP A 232 21.32 -2.23 -14.05
C ASP A 232 22.53 -2.55 -13.16
N GLY A 233 22.38 -2.41 -11.84
CA GLY A 233 23.47 -2.51 -10.86
C GLY A 233 24.14 -1.17 -10.55
N SER A 234 23.89 -0.13 -11.36
CA SER A 234 24.47 1.21 -11.18
C SER A 234 23.42 2.32 -11.12
N ALA A 235 22.40 2.28 -11.98
CA ALA A 235 21.40 3.33 -12.10
C ALA A 235 20.02 2.76 -12.44
N TRP A 236 18.99 3.48 -11.98
CA TRP A 236 17.61 3.24 -12.37
C TRP A 236 17.32 3.94 -13.71
N THR A 237 16.75 3.20 -14.65
CA THR A 237 16.30 3.74 -15.94
C THR A 237 14.85 3.36 -16.19
N GLN A 238 14.08 4.28 -16.78
CA GLN A 238 12.70 4.02 -17.17
C GLN A 238 12.72 3.14 -18.43
N ALA A 239 12.12 1.96 -18.36
CA ALA A 239 12.02 1.05 -19.50
C ALA A 239 10.85 1.45 -20.40
N TYR A 240 9.65 1.58 -19.83
CA TYR A 240 8.44 1.99 -20.54
C TYR A 240 7.34 2.43 -19.54
N THR A 241 6.20 2.85 -20.08
CA THR A 241 5.00 3.20 -19.31
C THR A 241 3.85 2.31 -19.76
N LEU A 242 3.19 1.68 -18.79
CA LEU A 242 1.91 0.99 -18.96
C LEU A 242 0.78 1.98 -18.72
N GLY A 243 -0.32 1.89 -19.46
CA GLY A 243 -1.52 2.66 -19.16
C GLY A 243 -2.45 2.79 -20.35
N GLU A 244 -3.71 3.05 -20.05
CA GLU A 244 -4.68 3.49 -21.04
C GLU A 244 -4.39 4.95 -21.45
N ALA A 245 -4.65 5.29 -22.72
CA ALA A 245 -4.39 6.62 -23.24
C ALA A 245 -5.13 7.70 -22.44
N GLY A 246 -4.39 8.69 -21.91
CA GLY A 246 -4.96 9.79 -21.14
C GLY A 246 -5.33 9.46 -19.70
N VAL A 247 -5.17 8.21 -19.24
CA VAL A 247 -5.53 7.80 -17.89
C VAL A 247 -4.35 8.01 -16.93
N ALA A 248 -4.66 8.58 -15.77
CA ALA A 248 -3.74 8.73 -14.65
C ALA A 248 -3.93 7.60 -13.65
N TYR A 249 -2.90 7.30 -12.86
CA TYR A 249 -2.93 6.26 -11.83
C TYR A 249 -2.37 6.83 -10.53
N ARG A 250 -2.92 6.38 -9.39
CA ARG A 250 -2.51 6.89 -8.06
C ARG A 250 -2.24 5.78 -7.06
N GLY A 251 -3.17 4.84 -6.89
CA GLY A 251 -2.95 3.65 -6.08
C GLY A 251 -2.28 2.55 -6.90
N LEU A 252 -1.42 1.76 -6.27
CA LEU A 252 -0.72 0.66 -6.92
C LEU A 252 -0.40 -0.43 -5.89
N ALA A 253 -0.69 -1.67 -6.25
CA ALA A 253 -0.11 -2.84 -5.64
C ALA A 253 0.38 -3.74 -6.76
N GLY A 254 1.35 -4.60 -6.49
CA GLY A 254 1.86 -5.52 -7.49
C GLY A 254 2.32 -6.82 -6.87
N GLN A 255 2.37 -7.84 -7.71
CA GLN A 255 2.66 -9.19 -7.28
C GLN A 255 3.62 -9.89 -8.26
N LEU A 256 4.71 -10.42 -7.69
CA LEU A 256 5.64 -11.40 -8.22
C LEU A 256 4.96 -12.70 -8.67
N ASP A 257 4.96 -13.08 -9.96
CA ASP A 257 4.84 -14.51 -10.30
C ASP A 257 6.25 -15.13 -10.37
N PRO A 258 6.66 -15.95 -9.39
CA PRO A 258 8.01 -16.51 -9.35
C PRO A 258 8.25 -17.59 -10.42
N LEU A 259 7.19 -18.16 -11.01
CA LEU A 259 7.30 -19.18 -12.05
C LEU A 259 7.52 -18.55 -13.42
N THR A 260 6.84 -17.43 -13.70
CA THR A 260 6.91 -16.77 -15.01
C THR A 260 7.82 -15.54 -15.02
N GLY A 261 8.14 -14.98 -13.85
CA GLY A 261 8.85 -13.71 -13.71
C GLY A 261 8.01 -12.49 -14.10
N LEU A 262 6.72 -12.67 -14.40
CA LEU A 262 5.81 -11.59 -14.76
C LEU A 262 5.25 -10.93 -13.51
N VAL A 263 4.99 -9.62 -13.60
CA VAL A 263 4.38 -8.85 -12.52
C VAL A 263 2.94 -8.56 -12.87
N THR A 264 2.01 -8.92 -11.98
CA THR A 264 0.62 -8.47 -12.06
C THR A 264 0.43 -7.25 -11.17
N LEU A 265 -0.14 -6.18 -11.72
CA LEU A 265 -0.35 -4.91 -11.06
C LEU A 265 -1.85 -4.64 -10.89
N PHE A 266 -2.20 -4.10 -9.74
CA PHE A 266 -3.53 -3.61 -9.41
C PHE A 266 -3.44 -2.13 -9.12
N ALA A 267 -4.21 -1.31 -9.83
CA ALA A 267 -4.07 0.14 -9.74
C ALA A 267 -5.42 0.85 -9.64
N THR A 268 -5.43 1.99 -8.97
CA THR A 268 -6.58 2.90 -8.99
C THR A 268 -6.33 4.03 -9.99
N THR A 269 -7.30 4.28 -10.85
CA THR A 269 -7.22 5.34 -11.85
C THR A 269 -7.50 6.73 -11.23
N GLY A 270 -7.08 7.79 -11.92
CA GLY A 270 -6.96 9.16 -11.39
C GLY A 270 -8.18 10.07 -11.58
N GLU A 271 -9.29 9.57 -12.12
CA GLU A 271 -10.53 10.33 -12.29
C GLU A 271 -11.02 10.87 -10.94
N THR A 272 -11.65 12.05 -10.96
CA THR A 272 -12.13 12.73 -9.74
C THR A 272 -13.46 12.16 -9.23
N SER A 273 -14.14 11.33 -10.02
CA SER A 273 -15.38 10.65 -9.68
C SER A 273 -15.47 9.38 -10.51
N GLY A 274 -15.99 8.29 -9.93
CA GLY A 274 -16.15 7.01 -10.62
C GLY A 274 -14.83 6.41 -11.11
N ASN A 275 -13.74 6.61 -10.37
CA ASN A 275 -12.47 6.01 -10.74
C ASN A 275 -12.52 4.48 -10.61
N ARG A 276 -11.60 3.80 -11.28
CA ARG A 276 -11.63 2.36 -11.49
C ARG A 276 -10.52 1.69 -10.71
N LEU A 277 -10.80 0.49 -10.21
CA LEU A 277 -9.77 -0.49 -9.87
C LEU A 277 -9.51 -1.31 -11.13
N VAL A 278 -8.26 -1.35 -11.58
CA VAL A 278 -7.85 -2.05 -12.80
C VAL A 278 -6.70 -2.99 -12.53
N GLN A 279 -6.58 -4.02 -13.37
CA GLN A 279 -5.48 -4.98 -13.35
C GLN A 279 -4.76 -5.01 -14.69
N VAL A 280 -3.44 -5.21 -14.65
CA VAL A 280 -2.62 -5.51 -15.83
C VAL A 280 -1.54 -6.51 -15.43
N THR A 281 -1.30 -7.52 -16.26
CA THR A 281 -0.08 -8.34 -16.16
C THR A 281 0.93 -7.78 -17.15
N ASP A 282 2.10 -7.38 -16.64
CA ASP A 282 3.14 -6.77 -17.45
C ASP A 282 3.76 -7.79 -18.40
N THR A 283 3.24 -7.80 -19.62
CA THR A 283 3.75 -8.56 -20.77
C THR A 283 4.49 -7.65 -21.76
N GLY A 284 4.83 -6.42 -21.34
CA GLY A 284 5.43 -5.37 -22.16
C GLY A 284 4.53 -4.13 -22.30
N PRO A 285 4.99 -3.08 -23.02
CA PRO A 285 4.35 -1.77 -23.08
C PRO A 285 2.93 -1.77 -23.69
N SER A 286 2.54 -2.84 -24.38
CA SER A 286 1.20 -3.00 -24.97
C SER A 286 0.26 -3.86 -24.11
N ALA A 287 0.64 -4.21 -22.87
CA ALA A 287 -0.21 -4.96 -21.97
C ALA A 287 -1.54 -4.23 -21.74
N SER A 288 -2.63 -4.99 -21.84
CA SER A 288 -3.99 -4.46 -21.76
C SER A 288 -4.51 -4.48 -20.34
N PHE A 289 -5.24 -3.43 -19.96
CA PHE A 289 -5.86 -3.31 -18.64
C PHE A 289 -7.25 -3.91 -18.64
N THR A 290 -7.60 -4.59 -17.54
CA THR A 290 -8.95 -5.06 -17.24
C THR A 290 -9.52 -4.24 -16.10
N THR A 291 -10.73 -3.70 -16.25
CA THR A 291 -11.45 -3.06 -15.15
C THR A 291 -12.08 -4.13 -14.27
N LEU A 292 -11.79 -4.06 -12.97
CA LEU A 292 -12.25 -5.01 -11.97
C LEU A 292 -13.44 -4.45 -11.21
N ALA A 293 -13.38 -3.15 -10.90
CA ALA A 293 -14.46 -2.42 -10.25
C ALA A 293 -14.45 -0.95 -10.66
N THR A 294 -15.60 -0.30 -10.54
CA THR A 294 -15.77 1.15 -10.66
C THR A 294 -16.30 1.69 -9.34
N ALA A 295 -15.71 2.78 -8.85
CA ALA A 295 -16.09 3.37 -7.58
C ALA A 295 -17.57 3.83 -7.62
N PRO A 296 -18.38 3.50 -6.59
CA PRO A 296 -19.74 3.98 -6.50
C PRO A 296 -19.83 5.52 -6.43
N SER A 297 -21.02 6.05 -6.72
CA SER A 297 -21.28 7.50 -6.60
C SER A 297 -21.01 8.00 -5.18
N GLY A 298 -20.24 9.07 -5.05
CA GLY A 298 -19.83 9.65 -3.76
C GLY A 298 -18.52 9.10 -3.21
N TYR A 299 -17.93 8.10 -3.88
CA TYR A 299 -16.71 7.42 -3.45
C TYR A 299 -15.65 7.44 -4.54
N ILE A 300 -14.41 7.23 -4.12
CA ILE A 300 -13.26 7.02 -5.00
C ILE A 300 -12.31 6.03 -4.36
N PHE A 301 -11.76 5.12 -5.15
CA PHE A 301 -10.72 4.21 -4.71
C PHE A 301 -9.41 4.98 -4.53
N ARG A 302 -8.79 4.85 -3.35
CA ARG A 302 -7.55 5.56 -3.00
C ARG A 302 -6.29 4.72 -3.16
N GLY A 303 -6.43 3.41 -3.07
CA GLY A 303 -5.32 2.46 -3.12
C GLY A 303 -5.82 1.04 -3.35
N ALA A 304 -4.87 0.12 -3.48
CA ALA A 304 -5.10 -1.31 -3.45
C ALA A 304 -4.06 -1.91 -2.51
N ALA A 305 -4.42 -2.98 -1.80
CA ALA A 305 -3.51 -3.77 -1.00
C ALA A 305 -3.78 -5.24 -1.28
N LEU A 306 -2.73 -6.06 -1.28
CA LEU A 306 -2.84 -7.49 -1.50
C LEU A 306 -3.18 -8.19 -0.18
N ALA A 307 -4.06 -9.19 -0.26
CA ALA A 307 -4.34 -10.07 0.88
C ALA A 307 -3.30 -11.20 0.93
N PRO A 308 -2.93 -11.71 2.13
CA PRO A 308 -2.08 -12.89 2.23
C PRO A 308 -2.75 -14.11 1.60
N VAL A 309 -2.00 -14.96 0.90
CA VAL A 309 -2.54 -16.17 0.26
C VAL A 309 -1.91 -17.45 0.83
N PRO A 310 -2.71 -18.49 1.16
CA PRO A 310 -2.22 -19.80 1.52
C PRO A 310 -1.63 -20.54 0.32
N GLU A 311 -0.46 -21.15 0.52
CA GLU A 311 0.26 -21.92 -0.50
C GLU A 311 -0.61 -23.01 -1.18
N PRO A 312 -0.50 -23.22 -2.51
CA PRO A 312 -1.25 -24.23 -3.27
C PRO A 312 -1.08 -25.66 -2.74
N GLY A 313 0.08 -25.96 -2.13
CA GLY A 313 0.34 -27.26 -1.48
C GLY A 313 -0.58 -27.56 -0.29
N THR A 314 -1.12 -26.52 0.36
CA THR A 314 -2.06 -26.63 1.49
C THR A 314 -3.43 -27.15 1.04
N LEU A 315 -3.91 -26.70 -0.12
CA LEU A 315 -5.18 -27.18 -0.69
C LEU A 315 -5.09 -28.65 -1.13
N ALA A 316 -3.97 -29.03 -1.74
CA ALA A 316 -3.71 -30.41 -2.13
C ALA A 316 -3.58 -31.34 -0.90
N LEU A 317 -2.98 -30.87 0.20
CA LEU A 317 -2.84 -31.65 1.43
C LEU A 317 -4.15 -31.74 2.24
N LEU A 318 -4.97 -30.68 2.27
CA LEU A 318 -6.30 -30.70 2.89
C LEU A 318 -7.28 -31.59 2.12
N LEU A 319 -7.28 -31.52 0.79
CA LEU A 319 -8.08 -32.40 -0.07
C LEU A 319 -7.55 -33.85 -0.03
N GLY A 320 -6.24 -34.04 0.05
CA GLY A 320 -5.59 -35.34 0.22
C GLY A 320 -5.85 -35.97 1.59
N ALA A 321 -5.87 -35.18 2.67
CA ALA A 321 -6.21 -35.63 4.01
C ALA A 321 -7.71 -35.96 4.16
N ALA A 322 -8.60 -35.17 3.55
CA ALA A 322 -10.02 -35.49 3.47
C ALA A 322 -10.27 -36.78 2.65
N GLY A 323 -9.52 -36.98 1.55
CA GLY A 323 -9.53 -38.21 0.77
C GLY A 323 -8.97 -39.43 1.53
N ALA A 324 -7.90 -39.26 2.30
CA ALA A 324 -7.29 -40.33 3.09
C ALA A 324 -8.17 -40.74 4.29
N ILE A 325 -8.88 -39.80 4.93
CA ILE A 325 -9.86 -40.09 5.98
C ILE A 325 -11.09 -40.82 5.39
N GLY A 326 -11.51 -40.48 4.17
CA GLY A 326 -12.57 -41.20 3.45
C GLY A 326 -12.19 -42.64 3.06
N VAL A 327 -10.91 -42.91 2.79
CA VAL A 327 -10.40 -44.26 2.43
C VAL A 327 -10.15 -45.14 3.67
N LEU A 328 -9.84 -44.56 4.84
CA LEU A 328 -9.65 -45.34 6.07
C LEU A 328 -10.96 -45.85 6.71
N VAL A 329 -12.12 -45.32 6.32
CA VAL A 329 -13.43 -45.76 6.85
C VAL A 329 -14.04 -46.94 6.06
N PHE A 330 -13.44 -47.38 4.94
CA PHE A 330 -13.99 -48.44 4.08
C PHE A 330 -13.11 -49.70 3.89
N ARG A 331 -12.29 -50.08 4.86
CA ARG A 331 -11.72 -51.45 4.89
C ARG A 331 -12.06 -52.19 6.18
N ARG A 332 -13.26 -52.77 6.20
CA ARG A 332 -13.64 -53.90 7.08
C ARG A 332 -13.38 -55.22 6.33
N LYS A 333 -12.48 -56.04 6.85
CA LYS A 333 -12.63 -57.48 7.18
C LYS A 333 -11.28 -58.02 7.62
#